data_AF-A0A934ERL4-F1
#
_entry.id   AF-A0A934ERL4-F1
#
_cell.length_a   1.000
_cell.length_b   1.000
_cell.length_c   1.000
_cell.angle_alpha   90.00
_cell.angle_beta   90.00
_cell.angle_gamma   90.00
#
_symmetry.space_group_name_H-M   'P 1'
#
loop_
_entity.id
_entity.type
_entity.pdbx_description
1 polymer ?
#
loop_
_entity_poly.entity_id
_entity_poly.type
_entity_poly.pdbx_seq_one_letter_code
_entity_poly.pdbx_strand_id
1 'polypeptide(L)'
;VIGASNRQDLIDPAVLRAGRLDVKVKVGRPDATAAKDIFSKYISTDLPFAAEDLERHGGDRQALVDRLTALTVETMYAASEENKFIEVTYANGEKEVLYFKDFASGALIEGIVSRAKKFAVKRVIAQEGAGLRSDDLIRAIREEFKEHEDLPNTTNPDDWAKVAGKKGEKIIHLRTISGGPAEHRQIETVNTGHYL
;
A
#
# COMPACT_ATOMS: atom_id res chain seq x y z
N VAL A 1 1.17 30.84 -0.38
CA VAL A 1 1.11 29.90 0.76
C VAL A 1 0.70 28.54 0.23
N ILE A 2 1.28 27.44 0.71
CA ILE A 2 0.89 26.08 0.35
C ILE A 2 0.43 25.38 1.63
N GLY A 3 -0.69 24.67 1.57
CA GLY A 3 -1.21 23.85 2.66
C GLY A 3 -1.44 22.41 2.19
N ALA A 4 -1.38 21.46 3.13
CA ALA A 4 -1.67 20.05 2.88
C ALA A 4 -2.71 19.56 3.91
N SER A 5 -3.67 18.75 3.46
CA SER A 5 -4.67 18.14 4.34
C SER A 5 -5.08 16.78 3.80
N ASN A 6 -5.19 15.80 4.70
CA ASN A 6 -5.76 14.49 4.41
C ASN A 6 -7.29 14.47 4.52
N ARG A 7 -7.89 15.53 5.08
CA ARG A 7 -9.34 15.69 5.28
C ARG A 7 -9.83 16.97 4.63
N GLN A 8 -10.11 16.89 3.33
CA GLN A 8 -10.65 18.03 2.56
C GLN A 8 -12.03 18.46 3.09
N ASP A 9 -12.81 17.51 3.60
CA ASP A 9 -14.12 17.71 4.22
C ASP A 9 -14.09 18.63 5.45
N LEU A 10 -12.97 18.64 6.20
CA LEU A 10 -12.82 19.48 7.38
C LEU A 10 -12.27 20.89 7.08
N ILE A 11 -11.95 21.18 5.82
CA ILE A 11 -11.38 22.48 5.45
C ILE A 11 -12.51 23.52 5.39
N ASP A 12 -12.36 24.62 6.14
CA ASP A 12 -13.29 25.74 6.09
C ASP A 12 -13.46 26.27 4.66
N PRO A 13 -14.68 26.30 4.09
CA PRO A 13 -14.92 26.83 2.75
C PRO A 13 -14.43 28.27 2.55
N ALA A 14 -14.32 29.07 3.62
CA ALA A 14 -13.81 30.42 3.57
C ALA A 14 -12.34 30.49 3.14
N VAL A 15 -11.50 29.51 3.47
CA VAL A 15 -10.09 29.51 3.03
C VAL A 15 -9.92 29.10 1.56
N LEU A 16 -10.95 28.48 0.96
CA LEU A 16 -10.97 28.04 -0.43
C LEU A 16 -11.54 29.08 -1.41
N ARG A 17 -11.85 30.29 -0.93
CA ARG A 17 -12.36 31.40 -1.76
C ARG A 17 -11.24 32.04 -2.57
N ALA A 18 -11.63 32.68 -3.68
CA ALA A 18 -10.75 33.42 -4.57
C ALA A 18 -9.87 34.44 -3.81
N GLY A 19 -8.57 34.47 -4.13
CA GLY A 19 -7.56 35.30 -3.48
C GLY A 19 -6.93 34.66 -2.23
N ARG A 20 -7.19 33.37 -1.97
CA ARG A 20 -6.61 32.60 -0.85
C ARG A 20 -5.96 31.32 -1.37
N LEU A 21 -6.59 30.17 -1.17
CA LEU A 21 -6.14 28.88 -1.70
C LEU A 21 -6.87 28.57 -3.01
N ASP A 22 -6.45 29.27 -4.07
CA ASP A 22 -7.13 29.24 -5.37
C ASP A 22 -6.87 27.93 -6.13
N VAL A 23 -5.67 27.38 -6.00
CA VAL A 23 -5.25 26.15 -6.70
C VAL A 23 -5.46 24.95 -5.77
N LYS A 24 -6.22 23.96 -6.27
CA LYS A 24 -6.49 22.70 -5.57
C LYS A 24 -5.87 21.56 -6.37
N VAL A 25 -4.88 20.89 -5.78
CA VAL A 25 -4.24 19.71 -6.37
C VAL A 25 -4.64 18.50 -5.55
N LYS A 26 -5.32 17.53 -6.18
CA LYS A 26 -5.64 16.25 -5.55
C LYS A 26 -4.47 15.30 -5.72
N VAL A 27 -3.88 14.88 -4.60
CA VAL A 27 -2.87 13.82 -4.59
C VAL A 27 -3.59 12.48 -4.38
N GLY A 28 -3.62 11.67 -5.44
CA GLY A 28 -4.22 10.33 -5.40
C GLY A 28 -3.28 9.27 -4.83
N ARG A 29 -3.82 8.07 -4.59
CA ARG A 29 -2.98 6.89 -4.35
C ARG A 29 -2.20 6.57 -5.63
N PRO A 30 -0.95 6.06 -5.52
CA PRO A 30 -0.18 5.68 -6.68
C PRO A 30 -0.84 4.49 -7.39
N ASP A 31 -0.86 4.53 -8.72
CA ASP A 31 -1.09 3.33 -9.52
C ASP A 31 0.22 2.52 -9.65
N ALA A 32 0.18 1.40 -10.36
CA ALA A 32 1.37 0.54 -10.54
C ALA A 32 2.55 1.29 -11.21
N THR A 33 2.26 2.23 -12.12
CA THR A 33 3.31 2.99 -12.82
C THR A 33 3.94 4.02 -11.88
N ALA A 34 3.12 4.77 -11.14
CA ALA A 34 3.57 5.70 -10.12
C ALA A 34 4.32 4.96 -8.98
N ALA A 35 3.84 3.79 -8.57
CA ALA A 35 4.51 2.97 -7.58
C ALA A 35 5.89 2.51 -8.06
N LYS A 36 6.03 2.11 -9.33
CA LYS A 36 7.33 1.80 -9.94
C LYS A 36 8.29 2.97 -9.83
N ASP A 37 7.83 4.20 -10.14
CA ASP A 37 8.67 5.39 -10.01
C ASP A 37 9.04 5.66 -8.54
N ILE A 38 8.11 5.50 -7.59
CA ILE A 38 8.38 5.64 -6.16
C ILE A 38 9.41 4.59 -5.69
N PHE A 39 9.22 3.31 -6.01
CA PHE A 39 10.16 2.24 -5.66
C PHE A 39 11.55 2.50 -6.25
N SER A 40 11.66 3.08 -7.45
CA SER A 40 12.96 3.44 -8.06
C SER A 40 13.76 4.46 -7.24
N LYS A 41 13.10 5.26 -6.38
CA LYS A 41 13.79 6.19 -5.48
C LYS A 41 14.37 5.49 -4.24
N TYR A 42 13.85 4.32 -3.88
CA TYR A 42 14.22 3.59 -2.66
C TYR A 42 15.06 2.33 -2.91
N ILE A 43 14.89 1.72 -4.08
CA ILE A 43 15.65 0.57 -4.59
C ILE A 43 16.56 1.10 -5.69
N SER A 44 17.80 1.42 -5.32
CA SER A 44 18.77 2.09 -6.17
C SER A 44 20.07 1.28 -6.27
N THR A 45 20.90 1.58 -7.26
CA THR A 45 22.12 0.80 -7.60
C THR A 45 23.23 0.88 -6.54
N ASP A 46 23.14 1.83 -5.62
CA ASP A 46 24.04 1.98 -4.47
C ASP A 46 23.73 1.01 -3.32
N LEU A 47 22.57 0.36 -3.34
CA LEU A 47 22.25 -0.65 -2.34
C LEU A 47 23.14 -1.91 -2.49
N PRO A 48 23.54 -2.53 -1.38
CA PRO A 48 24.23 -3.81 -1.43
C PRO A 48 23.24 -4.90 -1.80
N PHE A 49 23.40 -5.51 -2.98
CA PHE A 49 22.63 -6.69 -3.41
C PHE A 49 23.40 -7.98 -3.16
N ALA A 50 22.69 -9.10 -3.06
CA ALA A 50 23.34 -10.40 -2.94
C ALA A 50 24.17 -10.72 -4.21
N ALA A 51 25.38 -11.25 -4.03
CA ALA A 51 26.30 -11.52 -5.13
C ALA A 51 25.69 -12.50 -6.16
N GLU A 52 25.00 -13.54 -5.68
CA GLU A 52 24.31 -14.53 -6.51
C GLU A 52 23.26 -13.88 -7.43
N ASP A 53 22.50 -12.90 -6.91
CA ASP A 53 21.49 -12.21 -7.71
C ASP A 53 22.12 -11.27 -8.73
N LEU A 54 23.26 -10.65 -8.39
CA LEU A 54 24.02 -9.82 -9.32
C LEU A 54 24.65 -10.66 -10.45
N GLU A 55 25.19 -11.84 -10.13
CA GLU A 55 25.76 -12.77 -11.10
C GLU A 55 24.71 -13.30 -12.08
N ARG A 56 23.49 -13.62 -11.61
CA ARG A 56 22.36 -14.02 -12.47
C ARG A 56 21.97 -12.95 -13.49
N HIS A 57 22.29 -11.69 -13.23
CA HIS A 57 22.04 -10.56 -14.13
C HIS A 57 23.33 -10.09 -14.84
N GLY A 58 24.35 -10.95 -14.93
CA GLY A 58 25.58 -10.66 -15.67
C GLY A 58 26.42 -9.54 -15.07
N GLY A 59 26.26 -9.23 -13.77
CA GLY A 59 26.97 -8.13 -13.13
C GLY A 59 26.31 -6.76 -13.30
N ASP A 60 25.21 -6.66 -14.05
CA ASP A 60 24.52 -5.39 -14.30
C ASP A 60 23.59 -5.03 -13.12
N ARG A 61 24.02 -4.04 -12.34
CA ARG A 61 23.26 -3.52 -11.20
C ARG A 61 21.99 -2.80 -11.61
N GLN A 62 21.98 -2.11 -12.75
CA GLN A 62 20.79 -1.39 -13.18
C GLN A 62 19.72 -2.38 -13.63
N ALA A 63 20.10 -3.40 -14.40
CA ALA A 63 19.19 -4.46 -14.80
C ALA A 63 18.60 -5.21 -13.59
N LEU A 64 19.42 -5.48 -12.56
CA LEU A 64 18.95 -6.08 -11.31
C LEU A 64 17.94 -5.18 -10.58
N VAL A 65 18.25 -3.89 -10.42
CA VAL A 65 17.33 -2.93 -9.78
C VAL A 65 16.01 -2.87 -10.52
N ASP A 66 16.04 -2.71 -11.84
CA ASP A 66 14.83 -2.64 -12.67
C ASP A 66 13.98 -3.91 -12.54
N ARG A 67 14.64 -5.08 -12.49
CA ARG A 67 13.97 -6.37 -12.30
C ARG A 67 13.37 -6.50 -10.91
N LEU A 68 14.10 -6.14 -9.85
CA LEU A 68 13.62 -6.19 -8.47
C LEU A 68 12.44 -5.24 -8.28
N THR A 69 12.54 -4.01 -8.79
CA THR A 69 11.45 -3.04 -8.74
C THR A 69 10.22 -3.53 -9.49
N ALA A 70 10.38 -4.06 -10.72
CA ALA A 70 9.27 -4.63 -11.48
C ALA A 70 8.59 -5.79 -10.74
N LEU A 71 9.37 -6.76 -10.26
CA LEU A 71 8.87 -7.90 -9.49
C LEU A 71 8.12 -7.45 -8.23
N THR A 72 8.67 -6.47 -7.50
CA THR A 72 8.06 -5.92 -6.28
C THR A 72 6.71 -5.28 -6.59
N VAL A 73 6.63 -4.46 -7.64
CA VAL A 73 5.38 -3.81 -8.08
C VAL A 73 4.37 -4.84 -8.56
N GLU A 74 4.77 -5.78 -9.41
CA GLU A 74 3.91 -6.85 -9.91
C GLU A 74 3.33 -7.67 -8.75
N THR A 75 4.15 -8.03 -7.78
CA THR A 75 3.71 -8.78 -6.58
C THR A 75 2.73 -7.96 -5.74
N MET A 76 3.05 -6.69 -5.48
CA MET A 76 2.21 -5.80 -4.66
C MET A 76 0.86 -5.48 -5.32
N TYR A 77 0.83 -5.35 -6.66
CA TYR A 77 -0.37 -4.95 -7.41
C TYR A 77 -1.16 -6.12 -8.01
N ALA A 78 -0.71 -7.36 -7.81
CA ALA A 78 -1.41 -8.55 -8.29
C ALA A 78 -2.80 -8.68 -7.65
N ALA A 79 -3.81 -9.02 -8.46
CA ALA A 79 -5.14 -9.41 -7.98
C ALA A 79 -5.17 -10.92 -7.68
N SER A 80 -4.32 -11.36 -6.76
CA SER A 80 -4.21 -12.75 -6.31
C SER A 80 -5.02 -12.99 -5.04
N GLU A 81 -5.31 -14.25 -4.72
CA GLU A 81 -5.93 -14.62 -3.44
C GLU A 81 -5.11 -14.13 -2.23
N GLU A 82 -3.77 -14.16 -2.32
CA GLU A 82 -2.86 -13.68 -1.27
C GLU A 82 -2.96 -12.15 -1.04
N ASN A 83 -3.46 -11.40 -2.03
CA ASN A 83 -3.54 -9.95 -1.98
C ASN A 83 -4.97 -9.44 -1.76
N LYS A 84 -5.95 -10.33 -1.58
CA LYS A 84 -7.30 -9.95 -1.17
C LYS A 84 -7.25 -9.39 0.23
N PHE A 85 -7.92 -8.27 0.43
CA PHE A 85 -7.81 -7.56 1.70
C PHE A 85 -9.17 -7.39 2.36
N ILE A 86 -10.14 -6.82 1.62
CA ILE A 86 -11.46 -6.52 2.18
C ILE A 86 -12.57 -6.92 1.22
N GLU A 87 -13.58 -7.59 1.76
CA GLU A 87 -14.90 -7.72 1.14
C GLU A 87 -15.80 -6.59 1.65
N VAL A 88 -16.33 -5.80 0.71
CA VAL A 88 -17.31 -4.75 0.94
C VAL A 88 -18.68 -5.29 0.54
N THR A 89 -19.69 -5.14 1.41
CA THR A 89 -21.09 -5.37 1.05
C THR A 89 -21.85 -4.05 1.03
N TYR A 90 -22.54 -3.78 -0.08
CA TYR A 90 -23.33 -2.58 -0.32
C TYR A 90 -24.79 -2.77 0.11
N ALA A 91 -25.51 -1.66 0.30
CA ALA A 91 -26.93 -1.66 0.69
C ALA A 91 -27.85 -2.37 -0.32
N ASN A 92 -27.48 -2.37 -1.59
CA ASN A 92 -28.17 -3.12 -2.65
C ASN A 92 -27.91 -4.64 -2.60
N GLY A 93 -27.06 -5.12 -1.68
CA GLY A 93 -26.69 -6.53 -1.53
C GLY A 93 -25.49 -6.96 -2.39
N GLU A 94 -24.95 -6.09 -3.24
CA GLU A 94 -23.74 -6.40 -4.02
C GLU A 94 -22.52 -6.54 -3.10
N LYS A 95 -21.60 -7.42 -3.51
CA LYS A 95 -20.32 -7.63 -2.84
C LYS A 95 -19.17 -7.31 -3.77
N GLU A 96 -18.14 -6.69 -3.24
CA GLU A 96 -16.92 -6.35 -3.97
C GLU A 96 -15.70 -6.68 -3.12
N VAL A 97 -14.69 -7.27 -3.77
CA VAL A 97 -13.42 -7.59 -3.12
C VAL A 97 -12.39 -6.56 -3.54
N LEU A 98 -11.87 -5.85 -2.55
CA LEU A 98 -10.76 -4.93 -2.70
C LEU A 98 -9.46 -5.65 -2.38
N TYR A 99 -8.44 -5.31 -3.16
CA TYR A 99 -7.10 -5.86 -3.06
C TYR A 99 -6.19 -4.83 -2.42
N PHE A 100 -5.03 -5.28 -1.93
CA PHE A 100 -4.09 -4.40 -1.28
C PHE A 100 -3.62 -3.23 -2.18
N LYS A 101 -3.55 -3.46 -3.50
CA LYS A 101 -3.24 -2.43 -4.49
C LYS A 101 -4.12 -1.18 -4.38
N ASP A 102 -5.37 -1.34 -3.95
CA ASP A 102 -6.36 -0.26 -3.84
C ASP A 102 -6.05 0.65 -2.62
N PHE A 103 -5.20 0.17 -1.72
CA PHE A 103 -4.74 0.87 -0.52
C PHE A 103 -3.27 1.29 -0.57
N ALA A 104 -2.63 1.19 -1.74
CA ALA A 104 -1.26 1.61 -1.92
C ALA A 104 -1.06 3.08 -1.53
N SER A 105 0.11 3.38 -0.96
CA SER A 105 0.53 4.73 -0.59
C SER A 105 2.06 4.84 -0.62
N GLY A 106 2.60 6.06 -0.70
CA GLY A 106 4.04 6.28 -0.65
C GLY A 106 4.66 5.81 0.67
N ALA A 107 3.97 6.04 1.80
CA ALA A 107 4.42 5.58 3.12
C ALA A 107 4.50 4.05 3.20
N LEU A 108 3.51 3.36 2.63
CA LEU A 108 3.48 1.91 2.57
C LEU A 108 4.62 1.34 1.71
N ILE A 109 4.90 1.98 0.56
CA ILE A 109 6.03 1.60 -0.31
C ILE A 109 7.36 1.78 0.44
N GLU A 110 7.54 2.89 1.17
CA GLU A 110 8.73 3.11 2.00
C GLU A 110 8.86 2.04 3.09
N GLY A 111 7.75 1.73 3.80
CA GLY A 111 7.70 0.68 4.82
C GLY A 111 8.14 -0.68 4.30
N ILE A 112 7.66 -1.09 3.13
CA ILE A 112 8.08 -2.33 2.45
C ILE A 112 9.59 -2.33 2.22
N VAL A 113 10.15 -1.27 1.66
CA VAL A 113 11.60 -1.23 1.36
C VAL A 113 12.44 -1.19 2.64
N SER A 114 12.01 -0.43 3.64
CA SER A 114 12.66 -0.35 4.95
C SER A 114 12.70 -1.72 5.65
N ARG A 115 11.57 -2.44 5.62
CA ARG A 115 11.46 -3.80 6.16
C ARG A 115 12.34 -4.80 5.40
N ALA A 116 12.36 -4.74 4.07
CA ALA A 116 13.22 -5.59 3.26
C ALA A 116 14.70 -5.39 3.60
N LYS A 117 15.15 -4.13 3.72
CA LYS A 117 16.50 -3.78 4.18
C LYS A 117 16.79 -4.34 5.57
N LYS A 118 15.82 -4.26 6.49
CA LYS A 118 15.93 -4.84 7.83
C LYS A 118 16.13 -6.36 7.80
N PHE A 119 15.46 -7.09 6.91
CA PHE A 119 15.70 -8.52 6.74
C PHE A 119 17.10 -8.82 6.24
N ALA A 120 17.57 -8.08 5.24
CA ALA A 120 18.94 -8.23 4.73
C ALA A 120 19.98 -7.98 5.84
N VAL A 121 19.81 -6.94 6.66
CA VAL A 121 20.71 -6.65 7.79
C VAL A 121 20.65 -7.77 8.84
N LYS A 122 19.46 -8.27 9.18
CA LYS A 122 19.32 -9.40 10.11
C LYS A 122 20.05 -10.65 9.60
N ARG A 123 19.95 -10.94 8.29
CA ARG A 123 20.65 -12.08 7.67
C ARG A 123 22.18 -11.92 7.75
N VAL A 124 22.70 -10.71 7.56
CA VAL A 124 24.13 -10.42 7.74
C VAL A 124 24.58 -10.67 9.17
N ILE A 125 23.81 -10.20 10.16
CA ILE A 125 24.10 -10.40 11.59
C ILE A 125 24.09 -11.89 11.94
N ALA A 126 23.16 -12.65 11.36
CA ALA A 126 23.05 -14.09 11.53
C ALA A 126 24.12 -14.90 10.76
N GLN A 127 24.99 -14.24 9.97
CA GLN A 127 25.99 -14.88 9.09
C GLN A 127 25.37 -15.80 8.02
N GLU A 128 24.14 -15.53 7.60
CA GLU A 128 23.36 -16.32 6.63
C GLU A 128 23.45 -15.76 5.19
N GLY A 129 24.34 -14.79 4.99
CA GLY A 129 24.59 -14.14 3.70
C GLY A 129 24.33 -12.63 3.71
N ALA A 130 24.92 -11.93 2.75
CA ALA A 130 24.89 -10.48 2.66
C ALA A 130 24.15 -9.96 1.43
N GLY A 131 23.75 -8.69 1.50
CA GLY A 131 23.06 -7.97 0.44
C GLY A 131 21.55 -8.27 0.38
N LEU A 132 20.79 -7.34 -0.17
CA LEU A 132 19.35 -7.43 -0.39
C LEU A 132 19.03 -8.46 -1.48
N ARG A 133 18.02 -9.30 -1.25
CA ARG A 133 17.52 -10.33 -2.18
C ARG A 133 16.08 -10.00 -2.60
N SER A 134 15.61 -10.61 -3.71
CA SER A 134 14.19 -10.55 -4.11
C SER A 134 13.26 -11.06 -3.01
N ASP A 135 13.67 -12.10 -2.31
CA ASP A 135 12.88 -12.74 -1.26
C ASP A 135 12.65 -11.81 -0.07
N ASP A 136 13.59 -10.90 0.22
CA ASP A 136 13.41 -9.90 1.28
C ASP A 136 12.28 -8.92 0.93
N LEU A 137 12.19 -8.50 -0.33
CA LEU A 137 11.15 -7.60 -0.83
C LEU A 137 9.78 -8.29 -0.83
N ILE A 138 9.69 -9.52 -1.35
CA ILE A 138 8.45 -10.30 -1.37
C ILE A 138 7.97 -10.59 0.05
N ARG A 139 8.90 -10.99 0.95
CA ARG A 139 8.58 -11.18 2.36
C ARG A 139 8.12 -9.88 3.02
N ALA A 140 8.76 -8.76 2.68
CA ALA A 140 8.40 -7.47 3.26
C ALA A 140 7.00 -7.03 2.84
N ILE A 141 6.61 -7.23 1.58
CA ILE A 141 5.23 -7.04 1.10
C ILE A 141 4.27 -7.83 2.00
N ARG A 142 4.49 -9.14 2.15
CA ARG A 142 3.60 -10.01 2.94
C ARG A 142 3.50 -9.61 4.41
N GLU A 143 4.64 -9.30 5.04
CA GLU A 143 4.64 -8.87 6.45
C GLU A 143 4.00 -7.49 6.64
N GLU A 144 4.22 -6.55 5.71
CA GLU A 144 3.59 -5.23 5.77
C GLU A 144 2.07 -5.34 5.60
N PHE A 145 1.61 -6.24 4.72
CA PHE A 145 0.19 -6.48 4.49
C PHE A 145 -0.46 -7.04 5.76
N LYS A 146 0.18 -8.06 6.36
CA LYS A 146 -0.29 -8.67 7.60
C LYS A 146 -0.36 -7.68 8.76
N GLU A 147 0.63 -6.81 8.92
CA GLU A 147 0.63 -5.82 9.99
C GLU A 147 -0.47 -4.76 9.79
N HIS A 148 -0.80 -4.44 8.54
CA HIS A 148 -1.92 -3.56 8.19
C HIS A 148 -3.30 -4.25 8.26
N GLU A 149 -3.38 -5.58 8.16
CA GLU A 149 -4.61 -6.34 8.44
C GLU A 149 -5.03 -6.23 9.91
N ASP A 150 -4.07 -6.15 10.83
CA ASP A 150 -4.31 -6.14 12.29
C ASP A 150 -4.76 -4.77 12.84
N LEU A 151 -4.71 -3.69 12.04
CA LEU A 151 -4.92 -2.32 12.50
C LEU A 151 -6.07 -1.59 11.79
N PRO A 152 -7.34 -1.85 12.14
CA PRO A 152 -8.46 -1.01 11.71
C PRO A 152 -8.49 0.37 12.41
N ASN A 153 -7.70 0.58 13.46
CA ASN A 153 -7.73 1.83 14.25
C ASN A 153 -7.13 3.05 13.53
N THR A 154 -6.49 2.88 12.37
CA THR A 154 -5.83 3.98 11.64
C THR A 154 -6.60 4.47 10.43
N THR A 155 -7.66 3.77 10.01
CA THR A 155 -8.33 4.06 8.74
C THR A 155 -9.81 4.29 8.95
N ASN A 156 -10.23 5.56 8.82
CA ASN A 156 -11.62 5.96 8.87
C ASN A 156 -12.44 5.12 7.87
N PRO A 157 -13.57 4.52 8.26
CA PRO A 157 -14.61 3.93 7.39
C PRO A 157 -14.87 4.70 6.08
N ASP A 158 -14.80 6.04 6.12
CA ASP A 158 -14.95 6.89 4.93
C ASP A 158 -13.84 6.71 3.89
N ASP A 159 -12.62 6.40 4.31
CA ASP A 159 -11.50 6.18 3.39
C ASP A 159 -11.64 4.83 2.68
N TRP A 160 -12.20 3.83 3.36
CA TRP A 160 -12.62 2.56 2.73
C TRP A 160 -13.74 2.79 1.71
N ALA A 161 -14.73 3.64 2.04
CA ALA A 161 -15.80 4.01 1.13
C ALA A 161 -15.30 4.77 -0.12
N LYS A 162 -14.29 5.64 0.04
CA LYS A 162 -13.65 6.33 -1.08
C LYS A 162 -12.85 5.40 -1.98
N VAL A 163 -12.20 4.36 -1.42
CA VAL A 163 -11.44 3.36 -2.19
C VAL A 163 -12.37 2.41 -2.94
N ALA A 164 -13.49 2.01 -2.33
CA ALA A 164 -14.48 1.12 -2.94
C ALA A 164 -15.20 1.73 -4.16
N GLY A 165 -15.10 3.05 -4.38
CA GLY A 165 -15.25 3.67 -5.70
C GLY A 165 -16.65 3.68 -6.34
N LYS A 166 -17.64 2.92 -5.85
CA LYS A 166 -19.02 3.03 -6.33
C LYS A 166 -19.70 4.26 -5.74
N LYS A 167 -19.59 5.38 -6.46
CA LYS A 167 -20.37 6.61 -6.22
C LYS A 167 -21.86 6.27 -6.13
N GLY A 168 -22.40 6.23 -4.90
CA GLY A 168 -23.84 6.28 -4.63
C GLY A 168 -24.36 5.21 -3.68
N GLU A 169 -23.66 4.09 -3.51
CA GLU A 169 -24.16 2.97 -2.70
C GLU A 169 -23.55 2.97 -1.30
N LYS A 170 -24.40 2.95 -0.27
CA LYS A 170 -23.97 2.94 1.13
C LYS A 170 -23.35 1.57 1.45
N ILE A 171 -22.14 1.57 1.99
CA ILE A 171 -21.52 0.36 2.53
C ILE A 171 -22.23 -0.01 3.83
N ILE A 172 -22.71 -1.26 3.91
CA ILE A 172 -23.42 -1.78 5.09
C ILE A 172 -22.55 -2.77 5.89
N HIS A 173 -21.59 -3.42 5.25
CA HIS A 173 -20.71 -4.38 5.91
C HIS A 173 -19.31 -4.37 5.29
N LEU A 174 -18.30 -4.45 6.15
CA LEU A 174 -16.90 -4.58 5.78
C LEU A 174 -16.33 -5.82 6.49
N ARG A 175 -15.70 -6.70 5.73
CA ARG A 175 -15.06 -7.91 6.25
C ARG A 175 -13.62 -7.98 5.74
N THR A 176 -12.66 -8.12 6.65
CA THR A 176 -11.28 -8.42 6.26
C THR A 176 -11.16 -9.88 5.84
N ILE A 177 -10.39 -10.13 4.78
CA ILE A 177 -10.10 -11.46 4.26
C ILE A 177 -8.70 -11.81 4.75
N SER A 178 -8.60 -12.42 5.93
CA SER A 178 -7.31 -12.86 6.48
C SER A 178 -6.74 -13.98 5.61
N GLY A 179 -5.51 -13.82 5.09
CA GLY A 179 -4.82 -14.80 4.27
C GLY A 179 -4.28 -16.05 5.02
N GLY A 180 -4.87 -16.44 6.16
CA GLY A 180 -4.43 -17.58 6.97
C GLY A 180 -5.52 -18.20 7.86
N PRO A 181 -5.32 -19.42 8.40
CA PRO A 181 -6.40 -20.23 8.99
C PRO A 181 -6.93 -19.78 10.36
N ALA A 182 -6.58 -18.60 10.86
CA ALA A 182 -6.99 -18.16 12.19
C ALA A 182 -7.36 -16.68 12.19
N GLU A 183 -8.54 -16.41 12.76
CA GLU A 183 -9.14 -15.11 13.03
C GLU A 183 -9.74 -14.36 11.83
N HIS A 184 -10.98 -14.73 11.55
CA HIS A 184 -11.96 -13.82 10.94
C HIS A 184 -12.40 -12.81 12.00
N ARG A 185 -11.96 -11.56 11.91
CA ARG A 185 -12.56 -10.48 12.72
C ARG A 185 -13.64 -9.79 11.90
N GLN A 186 -14.88 -9.86 12.37
CA GLN A 186 -15.93 -8.97 11.90
C GLN A 186 -15.61 -7.57 12.42
N ILE A 187 -15.27 -6.65 11.52
CA ILE A 187 -15.23 -5.23 11.89
C ILE A 187 -16.68 -4.79 12.04
N GLU A 188 -16.99 -4.21 13.20
CA GLU A 188 -18.33 -3.73 13.56
C GLU A 188 -18.93 -2.86 12.46
N THR A 189 -20.23 -3.02 12.25
CA THR A 189 -21.06 -2.20 11.36
C THR A 189 -20.86 -0.72 11.70
N VAL A 190 -19.99 -0.04 10.96
CA VAL A 190 -19.88 1.41 11.07
C VAL A 190 -21.09 1.98 10.36
N ASN A 191 -22.04 2.48 11.13
CA ASN A 191 -23.03 3.42 10.63
C ASN A 191 -22.25 4.64 10.14
N THR A 192 -22.04 4.75 8.83
CA THR A 192 -21.58 5.99 8.19
C THR A 192 -22.60 7.07 8.57
N GLY A 193 -22.23 7.86 9.57
CA GLY A 193 -23.05 8.93 10.10
C GLY A 193 -23.34 9.93 8.99
N HIS A 194 -24.60 10.34 8.90
CA HIS A 194 -25.02 11.47 8.09
C HIS A 194 -24.17 12.68 8.44
N TYR A 195 -23.33 13.11 7.51
CA TYR A 195 -22.87 14.49 7.49
C TYR A 195 -23.57 15.15 6.29
N LEU A 196 -24.51 16.02 6.65
CA LEU A 196 -25.23 16.94 5.77
C LEU A 196 -24.27 17.89 5.06
#